data_AF-A0A256ZTY9-F1
#
_entry.id   AF-A0A256ZTY9-F1
#
_cell.length_a   1.000
_cell.length_b   1.000
_cell.length_c   1.000
_cell.angle_alpha   90.00
_cell.angle_beta   90.00
_cell.angle_gamma   90.00
#
_symmetry.space_group_name_H-M   'P 1'
#
loop_
_entity.id
_entity.type
_entity.pdbx_description
1 polymer ?
#
loop_
_entity_poly.entity_id
_entity_poly.type
_entity_poly.pdbx_seq_one_letter_code
_entity_poly.pdbx_strand_id
1 'polypeptide(L)'
;MPTKIKILQMDEISPRLGARFLSSAMIAGLAAIITVSFIVFIRYRKLRLAIPMILVSLSEVLIILGASVLINWTIDLAAIAGIVAAVGTGVDSQIMILDESIMGEKKAWSLKERLKRAFFMIFGAAGTTIGAMLPLLVLGFGMLRGFAITTIVGVLAGVLVTRPAFGRIVEYLLE
;
A
#
# COMPACT_ATOMS: atom_id res chain seq x y z
N MET A 1 33.63 -22.10 27.89
CA MET A 1 32.86 -20.83 27.87
C MET A 1 31.71 -20.95 28.85
N PRO A 2 31.59 -20.07 29.87
CA PRO A 2 30.74 -20.33 31.04
C PRO A 2 29.38 -19.65 30.93
N THR A 3 28.50 -20.14 30.06
CA THR A 3 27.03 -20.06 30.18
C THR A 3 26.41 -20.92 29.07
N LYS A 4 25.40 -21.75 29.40
CA LYS A 4 24.66 -22.52 28.40
C LYS A 4 23.85 -21.55 27.53
N ILE A 5 24.22 -21.42 26.26
CA ILE A 5 23.45 -20.65 25.27
C ILE A 5 22.12 -21.37 25.10
N LYS A 6 21.03 -20.75 25.58
CA LYS A 6 19.68 -21.25 25.38
C LYS A 6 19.17 -20.65 24.08
N ILE A 7 19.23 -21.44 23.00
CA ILE A 7 18.66 -21.04 21.71
C ILE A 7 17.15 -20.89 21.93
N LEU A 8 16.65 -19.65 21.91
CA LEU A 8 15.24 -19.34 22.17
C LEU A 8 14.35 -19.81 21.01
N GLN A 9 14.85 -19.69 19.78
CA GLN A 9 14.19 -20.12 18.55
C GLN A 9 15.24 -20.19 17.43
N MET A 10 15.17 -21.22 16.58
CA MET A 10 16.06 -21.40 15.42
C MET A 10 15.18 -21.73 14.21
N ASP A 11 14.92 -20.72 13.39
CA ASP A 11 14.15 -20.86 12.16
C ASP A 11 15.11 -21.04 10.98
N GLU A 12 15.22 -22.26 10.46
CA GLU A 12 15.95 -22.54 9.23
C GLU A 12 15.01 -22.43 8.02
N ILE A 13 15.15 -21.35 7.26
CA ILE A 13 14.46 -21.18 5.99
C ILE A 13 15.40 -21.61 4.86
N SER A 14 15.04 -22.68 4.14
CA SER A 14 15.83 -23.11 2.99
C SER A 14 15.85 -22.01 1.89
N PRO A 15 17.00 -21.71 1.26
CA PRO A 15 17.09 -20.70 0.20
C PRO A 15 16.10 -20.92 -0.95
N ARG A 16 15.79 -22.20 -1.25
CA ARG A 16 14.82 -22.58 -2.28
C ARG A 16 13.39 -22.19 -1.93
N LEU A 17 13.03 -22.25 -0.64
CA LEU A 17 11.70 -21.87 -0.17
C LEU A 17 11.55 -20.35 -0.20
N GLY A 18 12.57 -19.61 0.27
CA GLY A 18 12.59 -18.14 0.18
C GLY A 18 12.46 -17.62 -1.25
N ALA A 19 13.24 -18.17 -2.19
CA ALA A 19 13.16 -17.79 -3.61
C ALA A 19 11.78 -18.07 -4.22
N ARG A 20 11.13 -19.20 -3.88
CA ARG A 20 9.77 -19.49 -4.33
C ARG A 20 8.75 -18.52 -3.76
N PHE A 21 8.83 -18.19 -2.48
CA PHE A 21 7.91 -17.23 -1.86
C PHE A 21 8.04 -15.84 -2.46
N LEU A 22 9.26 -15.36 -2.72
CA LEU A 22 9.48 -14.08 -3.38
C LEU A 22 8.82 -14.04 -4.76
N SER A 23 9.05 -15.07 -5.58
CA SER A 23 8.42 -15.19 -6.90
C SER A 23 6.89 -15.24 -6.80
N SER A 24 6.34 -16.02 -5.88
CA SER A 24 4.90 -16.09 -5.65
C SER A 24 4.30 -14.75 -5.20
N ALA A 25 4.99 -14.02 -4.33
CA ALA A 25 4.55 -12.71 -3.87
C ALA A 25 4.60 -11.65 -4.98
N MET A 26 5.64 -11.67 -5.83
CA MET A 26 5.70 -10.83 -7.02
C MET A 26 4.54 -11.11 -7.97
N ILE A 27 4.27 -12.38 -8.26
CA ILE A 27 3.15 -12.78 -9.12
C ILE A 27 1.81 -12.33 -8.50
N ALA A 28 1.61 -12.55 -7.19
CA ALA A 28 0.39 -12.15 -6.49
C ALA A 28 0.19 -10.63 -6.50
N GLY A 29 1.26 -9.86 -6.24
CA GLY A 29 1.21 -8.39 -6.30
C GLY A 29 0.89 -7.86 -7.69
N LEU A 30 1.54 -8.42 -8.73
CA LEU A 30 1.28 -8.03 -10.11
C LEU A 30 -0.15 -8.39 -10.53
N ALA A 31 -0.60 -9.60 -10.20
CA ALA A 31 -1.95 -10.07 -10.48
C ALA A 31 -3.00 -9.19 -9.77
N ALA A 32 -2.76 -8.77 -8.53
CA ALA A 32 -3.64 -7.86 -7.79
C ALA A 32 -3.76 -6.50 -8.50
N ILE A 33 -2.64 -5.88 -8.87
CA ILE A 33 -2.64 -4.59 -9.59
C ILE A 33 -3.41 -4.69 -10.91
N ILE A 34 -3.14 -5.73 -11.70
CA ILE A 34 -3.80 -5.95 -13.00
C ILE A 34 -5.30 -6.19 -12.80
N THR A 35 -5.67 -7.06 -11.86
CA THR A 35 -7.07 -7.42 -11.61
C THR A 35 -7.88 -6.21 -11.16
N VAL A 36 -7.35 -5.40 -10.24
CA VAL A 36 -8.07 -4.19 -9.79
C VAL A 36 -8.17 -3.18 -10.93
N SER A 37 -7.10 -2.97 -11.69
CA SER A 37 -7.12 -2.05 -12.83
C SER A 37 -8.13 -2.48 -13.88
N PHE A 38 -8.28 -3.78 -14.10
CA PHE A 38 -9.28 -4.35 -14.99
C PHE A 38 -10.71 -4.13 -14.47
N ILE A 39 -10.96 -4.35 -13.17
CA ILE A 39 -12.26 -4.08 -12.54
C ILE A 39 -12.62 -2.59 -12.64
N VAL A 40 -11.67 -1.69 -12.38
CA VAL A 40 -11.84 -0.24 -12.53
C VAL A 40 -12.14 0.10 -14.00
N PHE A 41 -11.39 -0.48 -14.93
CA PHE A 41 -11.65 -0.28 -16.35
C PHE A 41 -13.08 -0.70 -16.73
N ILE A 42 -13.56 -1.85 -16.27
CA ILE A 42 -14.95 -2.30 -16.50
C ILE A 42 -15.94 -1.33 -15.87
N ARG A 43 -15.68 -0.89 -14.62
CA ARG A 43 -16.59 -0.08 -13.82
C ARG A 43 -16.75 1.35 -14.34
N TYR A 44 -15.68 1.97 -14.81
CA TYR A 44 -15.66 3.36 -15.26
C TYR A 44 -15.56 3.51 -16.80
N ARG A 45 -15.28 2.42 -17.54
CA ARG A 45 -15.18 2.35 -19.01
C ARG A 45 -14.22 3.37 -19.66
N LYS A 46 -13.33 3.99 -18.88
CA LYS A 46 -12.37 5.00 -19.33
C LYS A 46 -10.94 4.56 -19.01
N LEU A 47 -10.19 4.16 -20.05
CA LEU A 47 -8.76 3.83 -19.95
C LEU A 47 -7.92 4.96 -19.33
N ARG A 48 -8.34 6.21 -19.55
CA ARG A 48 -7.67 7.41 -19.02
C ARG A 48 -7.61 7.45 -17.48
N LEU A 49 -8.48 6.72 -16.78
CA LEU A 49 -8.48 6.62 -15.31
C LEU A 49 -7.69 5.40 -14.80
N ALA A 50 -7.71 4.30 -15.56
CA ALA A 50 -7.05 3.05 -15.17
C ALA A 50 -5.51 3.13 -15.28
N ILE A 51 -4.99 3.81 -16.29
CA ILE A 51 -3.53 3.92 -16.51
C ILE A 51 -2.84 4.67 -15.35
N PRO A 52 -3.30 5.86 -14.92
CA PRO A 52 -2.72 6.55 -13.77
C PRO A 52 -2.76 5.74 -12.47
N MET A 53 -3.80 4.92 -12.25
CA MET A 53 -3.86 4.06 -11.06
C MET A 53 -2.70 3.08 -11.02
N ILE A 54 -2.44 2.37 -12.12
CA ILE A 54 -1.31 1.43 -12.21
C ILE A 54 0.01 2.15 -11.97
N LEU A 55 0.22 3.29 -12.63
CA LEU A 55 1.47 4.05 -12.52
C LEU A 55 1.71 4.54 -11.09
N VAL A 56 0.69 5.08 -10.44
CA VAL A 56 0.77 5.56 -9.07
C VAL A 56 1.02 4.39 -8.10
N SER A 57 0.32 3.27 -8.26
CA SER A 57 0.53 2.09 -7.40
C SER A 57 1.92 1.48 -7.58
N LEU A 58 2.45 1.45 -8.81
CA LEU A 58 3.81 1.02 -9.06
C LEU A 58 4.82 1.99 -8.42
N SER A 59 4.57 3.30 -8.51
CA SER A 59 5.41 4.31 -7.86
C SER A 59 5.40 4.16 -6.34
N GLU A 60 4.28 3.76 -5.73
CA GLU A 60 4.17 3.49 -4.30
C GLU A 60 5.09 2.34 -3.88
N VAL A 61 5.09 1.23 -4.63
CA VAL A 61 6.01 0.11 -4.40
C VAL A 61 7.46 0.58 -4.51
N LEU A 62 7.80 1.36 -5.53
CA LEU A 62 9.15 1.89 -5.70
C LEU A 62 9.57 2.81 -4.54
N ILE A 63 8.66 3.65 -4.03
CA ILE A 63 8.93 4.50 -2.87
C ILE A 63 9.18 3.65 -1.63
N ILE A 64 8.42 2.58 -1.40
CA ILE A 64 8.63 1.69 -0.26
C ILE A 64 9.99 0.97 -0.36
N LEU A 65 10.32 0.46 -1.54
CA LEU A 65 11.62 -0.17 -1.79
C LEU A 65 12.77 0.84 -1.63
N GLY A 66 12.64 2.04 -2.19
CA GLY A 66 13.62 3.11 -2.03
C GLY A 66 13.80 3.52 -0.56
N ALA A 67 12.69 3.66 0.17
CA ALA A 67 12.71 3.94 1.59
C ALA A 67 13.47 2.83 2.35
N SER A 68 13.20 1.55 2.08
CA SER A 68 13.89 0.43 2.75
C SER A 68 15.41 0.48 2.58
N VAL A 69 15.91 0.90 1.41
CA VAL A 69 17.35 1.06 1.16
C VAL A 69 17.91 2.21 1.99
N LEU A 70 17.20 3.35 2.08
CA LEU A 70 17.64 4.52 2.85
C LEU A 70 17.77 4.24 4.35
N ILE A 71 16.90 3.40 4.91
CA ILE A 71 16.93 3.02 6.33
C ILE A 71 17.72 1.73 6.59
N ASN A 72 18.38 1.16 5.58
CA ASN A 72 19.06 -0.15 5.66
C ASN A 72 18.15 -1.26 6.25
N TRP A 73 16.87 -1.22 5.93
CA TRP A 73 15.90 -2.20 6.39
C TRP A 73 15.86 -3.40 5.45
N THR A 74 16.10 -4.59 5.98
CA THR A 74 16.03 -5.84 5.20
C THR A 74 14.58 -6.23 4.94
N ILE A 75 14.24 -6.44 3.67
CA ILE A 75 12.92 -6.94 3.29
C ILE A 75 12.88 -8.46 3.52
N ASP A 76 12.27 -8.85 4.63
CA ASP A 76 11.92 -10.24 4.92
C ASP A 76 10.54 -10.60 4.36
N LEU A 77 10.10 -11.84 4.60
CA LEU A 77 8.82 -12.33 4.07
C LEU A 77 7.63 -11.53 4.62
N ALA A 78 7.68 -11.15 5.90
CA ALA A 78 6.65 -10.33 6.52
C ALA A 78 6.60 -8.92 5.92
N ALA A 79 7.76 -8.32 5.63
CA ALA A 79 7.88 -7.04 4.96
C ALA A 79 7.22 -7.05 3.57
N ILE A 80 7.37 -8.14 2.80
CA ILE A 80 6.70 -8.31 1.50
C ILE A 80 5.18 -8.31 1.65
N ALA A 81 4.63 -9.02 2.64
CA ALA A 81 3.19 -8.99 2.92
C ALA A 81 2.72 -7.55 3.25
N GLY A 82 3.54 -6.76 3.94
CA GLY A 82 3.22 -5.36 4.23
C GLY A 82 3.28 -4.46 3.00
N ILE A 83 4.14 -4.75 2.01
CA ILE A 83 4.12 -4.08 0.70
C ILE A 83 2.78 -4.37 -0.01
N VAL A 84 2.35 -5.64 -0.03
CA VAL A 84 1.06 -6.02 -0.63
C VAL A 84 -0.10 -5.32 0.08
N ALA A 85 -0.08 -5.25 1.41
CA ALA A 85 -1.07 -4.52 2.18
C ALA A 85 -1.07 -3.01 1.84
N ALA A 86 0.10 -2.39 1.76
CA ALA A 86 0.24 -0.99 1.39
C ALA A 86 -0.38 -0.71 0.01
N VAL A 87 -0.02 -1.51 -1.00
CA VAL A 87 -0.58 -1.40 -2.37
C VAL A 87 -2.10 -1.56 -2.36
N GLY A 88 -2.63 -2.51 -1.59
CA GLY A 88 -4.07 -2.70 -1.43
C GLY A 88 -4.77 -1.45 -0.89
N THR A 89 -4.22 -0.84 0.16
CA THR A 89 -4.76 0.42 0.71
C THR A 89 -4.58 1.62 -0.22
N GLY A 90 -3.52 1.64 -1.04
CA GLY A 90 -3.29 2.66 -2.05
C GLY A 90 -4.36 2.62 -3.13
N VAL A 91 -4.63 1.42 -3.65
CA VAL A 91 -5.68 1.14 -4.62
C VAL A 91 -7.08 1.46 -4.08
N ASP A 92 -7.39 1.09 -2.84
CA ASP A 92 -8.65 1.45 -2.18
C ASP A 92 -8.84 2.98 -2.12
N SER A 93 -7.78 3.71 -1.74
CA SER A 93 -7.79 5.17 -1.71
C SER A 93 -8.02 5.78 -3.10
N GLN A 94 -7.41 5.22 -4.15
CA GLN A 94 -7.60 5.65 -5.52
C GLN A 94 -9.06 5.45 -5.97
N ILE A 95 -9.67 4.29 -5.65
CA ILE A 95 -11.09 4.04 -5.94
C ILE A 95 -11.96 5.07 -5.22
N MET A 96 -11.69 5.36 -3.95
CA MET A 96 -12.47 6.35 -3.21
C MET A 96 -12.35 7.77 -3.77
N ILE A 97 -11.17 8.16 -4.27
CA ILE A 97 -10.98 9.43 -5.00
C ILE A 97 -11.83 9.46 -6.27
N LEU A 98 -11.83 8.37 -7.06
CA LEU A 98 -12.63 8.28 -8.28
C LEU A 98 -14.14 8.28 -7.99
N ASP A 99 -14.57 7.55 -6.97
CA ASP A 99 -15.98 7.43 -6.63
C ASP A 99 -16.57 8.77 -6.16
N GLU A 100 -15.89 9.46 -5.24
CA GLU A 100 -16.33 10.76 -4.72
C GLU A 100 -16.22 11.87 -5.78
N SER A 101 -15.25 11.79 -6.72
CA SER A 101 -15.14 12.78 -7.81
C SER A 101 -16.21 12.60 -8.89
N ILE A 102 -16.46 11.37 -9.35
CA ILE A 102 -17.36 11.06 -10.47
C ILE A 102 -18.81 10.86 -10.00
N MET A 103 -19.06 10.01 -8.98
CA MET A 103 -20.42 9.70 -8.54
C MET A 103 -20.96 10.74 -7.56
N GLY A 104 -20.06 11.54 -6.96
CA GLY A 104 -20.42 12.75 -6.24
C GLY A 104 -21.11 13.82 -7.10
N GLU A 105 -21.11 13.69 -8.44
CA GLU A 105 -21.77 14.61 -9.39
C GLU A 105 -23.22 14.95 -9.05
N LYS A 106 -23.93 14.01 -8.42
CA LYS A 106 -25.33 14.21 -8.00
C LYS A 106 -25.51 15.15 -6.81
N LYS A 107 -24.43 15.53 -6.12
CA LYS A 107 -24.46 16.46 -4.98
C LYS A 107 -24.00 17.84 -5.44
N ALA A 108 -24.63 18.90 -4.93
CA ALA A 108 -24.33 20.32 -5.24
C ALA A 108 -22.96 20.82 -4.77
N TRP A 109 -21.99 19.93 -4.58
CA TRP A 109 -20.65 20.23 -4.10
C TRP A 109 -19.66 20.36 -5.25
N SER A 110 -18.69 21.26 -5.10
CA SER A 110 -17.60 21.43 -6.07
C SER A 110 -16.66 20.21 -6.10
N LEU A 111 -15.91 20.03 -7.20
CA LEU A 111 -14.90 18.96 -7.31
C LEU A 111 -13.87 19.03 -6.17
N LYS A 112 -13.45 20.24 -5.78
CA LYS A 112 -12.53 20.47 -4.65
C LYS A 112 -13.10 20.00 -3.31
N GLU A 113 -14.39 20.23 -3.06
CA GLU A 113 -15.04 19.75 -1.84
C GLU A 113 -15.16 18.23 -1.81
N ARG A 114 -15.44 17.60 -2.96
CA ARG A 114 -15.49 16.15 -3.13
C ARG A 114 -14.14 15.52 -2.86
N LEU A 115 -13.08 16.04 -3.47
CA LEU A 115 -11.71 15.61 -3.19
C LEU A 115 -11.36 15.79 -1.71
N LYS A 116 -11.71 16.92 -1.09
CA LYS A 116 -11.48 17.14 0.35
C LYS A 116 -12.14 16.07 1.22
N ARG A 117 -13.37 15.65 0.90
CA ARG A 117 -14.07 14.55 1.60
C ARG A 117 -13.38 13.21 1.38
N ALA A 118 -12.98 12.90 0.14
CA ALA A 118 -12.21 11.71 -0.16
C ALA A 118 -10.93 11.66 0.69
N PHE A 119 -10.15 12.74 0.71
CA PHE A 119 -8.94 12.82 1.53
C PHE A 119 -9.24 12.67 3.02
N PHE A 120 -10.32 13.27 3.55
CA PHE A 120 -10.68 13.10 4.96
C PHE A 120 -10.89 11.62 5.34
N MET A 121 -11.60 10.85 4.49
CA MET A 121 -11.78 9.41 4.69
C MET A 121 -10.45 8.65 4.56
N ILE A 122 -9.60 9.01 3.60
CA ILE A 122 -8.25 8.42 3.42
C ILE A 122 -7.40 8.61 4.68
N PHE A 123 -7.36 9.84 5.22
CA PHE A 123 -6.59 10.14 6.43
C PHE A 123 -7.11 9.34 7.63
N GLY A 124 -8.44 9.18 7.75
CA GLY A 124 -9.05 8.34 8.77
C GLY A 124 -8.61 6.88 8.66
N ALA A 125 -8.71 6.28 7.47
CA ALA A 125 -8.30 4.90 7.21
C ALA A 125 -6.79 4.67 7.40
N ALA A 126 -5.97 5.67 7.05
CA ALA A 126 -4.54 5.63 7.31
C ALA A 126 -4.24 5.63 8.82
N GLY A 127 -4.94 6.47 9.59
CA GLY A 127 -4.82 6.52 11.05
C GLY A 127 -5.18 5.19 11.71
N THR A 128 -6.26 4.53 11.28
CA THR A 128 -6.65 3.22 11.83
C THR A 128 -5.65 2.14 11.46
N THR A 129 -5.14 2.14 10.22
CA THR A 129 -4.13 1.16 9.77
C THR A 129 -2.83 1.31 10.56
N ILE A 130 -2.33 2.55 10.71
CA ILE A 130 -1.14 2.82 11.52
C ILE A 130 -1.39 2.41 12.97
N GLY A 131 -2.53 2.76 13.54
CA GLY A 131 -2.93 2.37 14.90
C GLY A 131 -2.92 0.85 15.10
N ALA A 132 -3.42 0.08 14.12
CA ALA A 132 -3.39 -1.38 14.14
C ALA A 132 -1.97 -1.97 14.06
N MET A 133 -1.03 -1.27 13.43
CA MET A 133 0.36 -1.69 13.30
C MET A 133 1.21 -1.38 14.55
N LEU A 134 0.80 -0.42 15.39
CA LEU A 134 1.57 -0.03 16.58
C LEU A 134 1.79 -1.19 17.57
N PRO A 135 0.78 -2.00 17.95
CA PRO A 135 0.99 -3.15 18.82
C PRO A 135 1.97 -4.17 18.23
N LEU A 136 1.94 -4.37 16.90
CA LEU A 136 2.84 -5.30 16.21
C LEU A 136 4.30 -4.85 16.26
N LEU A 137 4.56 -3.53 16.31
CA LEU A 137 5.89 -2.97 16.50
C LEU A 137 6.39 -3.09 17.95
N VAL A 138 5.52 -2.79 18.93
CA VAL A 138 5.93 -2.59 20.33
C VAL A 138 5.91 -3.89 21.12
N LEU A 139 4.95 -4.79 20.86
CA LEU A 139 4.76 -6.02 21.65
C LEU A 139 5.72 -7.16 21.29
N GLY A 140 6.74 -6.89 20.46
CA GLY A 140 7.82 -7.84 20.22
C GLY A 140 7.42 -9.06 19.40
N PHE A 141 6.40 -8.97 18.54
CA PHE A 141 6.12 -9.98 17.52
C PHE A 141 7.25 -9.96 16.47
N GLY A 142 8.41 -10.55 16.81
CA GLY A 142 9.62 -10.50 15.99
C GLY A 142 9.38 -10.90 14.53
N MET A 143 8.50 -11.87 14.30
CA MET A 143 8.09 -12.33 12.96
C MET A 143 7.18 -11.36 12.19
N LEU A 144 6.41 -10.50 12.88
CA LEU A 144 5.47 -9.56 12.25
C LEU A 144 5.98 -8.11 12.23
N ARG A 145 7.15 -7.86 12.82
CA ARG A 145 7.75 -6.54 12.85
C ARG A 145 8.02 -5.98 11.45
N GLY A 146 8.50 -6.82 10.54
CA GLY A 146 8.72 -6.42 9.14
C GLY A 146 7.44 -6.00 8.43
N PHE A 147 6.35 -6.75 8.64
CA PHE A 147 5.02 -6.41 8.13
C PHE A 147 4.54 -5.06 8.64
N ALA A 148 4.67 -4.80 9.95
CA ALA A 148 4.22 -3.55 10.56
C ALA A 148 5.01 -2.34 10.05
N ILE A 149 6.34 -2.45 9.97
CA ILE A 149 7.21 -1.37 9.48
C ILE A 149 6.87 -1.03 8.02
N THR A 150 6.81 -2.02 7.13
CA THR A 150 6.56 -1.76 5.71
C THR A 150 5.14 -1.25 5.46
N THR A 151 4.14 -1.74 6.20
CA THR A 151 2.77 -1.24 6.09
C THR A 151 2.67 0.22 6.53
N ILE A 152 3.31 0.61 7.66
CA ILE A 152 3.32 1.99 8.12
C ILE A 152 4.02 2.90 7.11
N VAL A 153 5.21 2.52 6.65
CA VAL A 153 5.97 3.29 5.65
C VAL A 153 5.15 3.43 4.36
N GLY A 154 4.53 2.35 3.89
CA GLY A 154 3.70 2.36 2.70
C GLY A 154 2.47 3.26 2.85
N VAL A 155 1.73 3.17 3.95
CA VAL A 155 0.59 4.04 4.20
C VAL A 155 1.01 5.51 4.28
N LEU A 156 2.12 5.83 4.96
CA LEU A 156 2.62 7.20 5.05
C LEU A 156 3.07 7.74 3.68
N ALA A 157 3.88 6.97 2.94
CA ALA A 157 4.26 7.31 1.57
C ALA A 157 3.03 7.53 0.70
N GLY A 158 2.02 6.69 0.86
CA GLY A 158 0.78 6.81 0.12
C GLY A 158 0.02 8.11 0.42
N VAL A 159 -0.19 8.43 1.70
CA VAL A 159 -0.98 9.59 2.13
C VAL A 159 -0.28 10.89 1.78
N LEU A 160 1.05 10.91 1.89
CA LEU A 160 1.83 12.13 1.70
C LEU A 160 2.18 12.39 0.24
N VAL A 161 2.33 11.35 -0.58
CA VAL A 161 2.88 11.48 -1.95
C VAL A 161 1.91 10.96 -2.99
N THR A 162 1.60 9.66 -2.98
CA THR A 162 0.95 8.99 -4.11
C THR A 162 -0.52 9.36 -4.24
N ARG A 163 -1.25 9.45 -3.12
CA ARG A 163 -2.69 9.78 -3.09
C ARG A 163 -2.93 11.24 -3.47
N PRO A 164 -2.19 12.25 -2.96
CA PRO A 164 -2.26 13.62 -3.46
C PRO A 164 -1.92 13.74 -4.96
N ALA A 165 -0.90 13.01 -5.43
CA ALA A 165 -0.54 12.99 -6.84
C ALA A 165 -1.69 12.45 -7.71
N PHE A 166 -2.30 11.34 -7.30
CA PHE A 166 -3.45 10.78 -7.99
C PHE A 166 -4.66 11.72 -7.98
N GLY A 167 -4.95 12.36 -6.84
CA GLY A 167 -6.02 13.36 -6.74
C GLY A 167 -5.87 14.50 -7.75
N ARG A 168 -4.64 15.01 -7.95
CA ARG A 168 -4.37 16.03 -8.98
C ARG A 168 -4.54 15.52 -10.41
N ILE A 169 -4.15 14.28 -10.67
CA ILE A 169 -4.38 13.67 -11.99
C ILE A 169 -5.88 13.57 -12.27
N VAL A 170 -6.68 13.17 -11.27
CA VAL A 170 -8.14 13.10 -11.40
C VAL A 170 -8.75 14.49 -11.59
N GLU A 171 -8.28 15.50 -10.87
CA GLU A 171 -8.72 16.91 -11.06
C GLU A 171 -8.49 17.36 -12.51
N TYR A 172 -7.28 17.16 -13.06
CA TYR A 172 -6.94 17.49 -14.44
C TYR A 172 -7.72 16.69 -15.51
N LEU A 173 -8.14 15.47 -15.20
CA LEU A 173 -8.88 14.62 -16.14
C LEU A 173 -10.39 14.90 -16.18
N LEU A 174 -10.91 15.60 -15.17
CA LEU A 174 -12.34 15.90 -15.02
C LEU A 174 -12.68 17.38 -15.25
N GLU A 175 -11.71 18.29 -15.14
CA GLU A 175 -11.78 19.66 -15.69
C GLU A 175 -11.67 19.67 -17.22
#